data_AF-A0A9C9PKV0-F1
#
_entry.id   AF-A0A9C9PKV0-F1
#
_cell.length_a   1.000
_cell.length_b   1.000
_cell.length_c   1.000
_cell.angle_alpha   90.00
_cell.angle_beta   90.00
_cell.angle_gamma   90.00
#
_symmetry.space_group_name_H-M   'P 1'
#
loop_
_entity.id
_entity.type
_entity.pdbx_description
1 polymer ?
#
loop_
_entity_poly.entity_id
_entity_poly.type
_entity_poly.pdbx_seq_one_letter_code
_entity_poly.pdbx_strand_id
1 'polypeptide(L)'
;MAKKTSYKLEFDGFWRSEDKQDIPEGTGIYCVYEGKYCDEGEDAGSIELLTLIYVGESKNVRQRIIKHEKFREWMQHTHKGTELCFSYAPYEGKVPDRKRISAALIYQHQPPSNKKQLNSFPYDKTQIVLSGNIDLLTEQFDLDKVLS
;
A
#
# COMPACT_ATOMS: atom_id res chain seq x y z
N MET A 1 28.71 -5.87 11.43
CA MET A 1 27.32 -6.34 11.18
C MET A 1 26.61 -5.25 10.39
N ALA A 2 25.88 -5.60 9.32
CA ALA A 2 25.08 -4.62 8.59
C ALA A 2 24.00 -4.03 9.52
N LYS A 3 23.80 -2.71 9.47
CA LYS A 3 22.84 -2.02 10.34
C LYS A 3 21.42 -2.43 9.96
N LYS A 4 20.71 -3.12 10.86
CA LYS A 4 19.28 -3.43 10.72
C LYS A 4 18.46 -2.21 11.11
N THR A 5 17.53 -1.79 10.26
CA THR A 5 16.51 -0.79 10.60
C THR A 5 15.14 -1.46 10.60
N SER A 6 14.31 -1.20 11.61
CA SER A 6 12.96 -1.76 11.74
C SER A 6 11.93 -0.65 11.67
N TYR A 7 10.84 -0.89 10.92
CA TYR A 7 9.71 0.02 10.79
C TYR A 7 8.43 -0.71 11.17
N LYS A 8 7.58 -0.03 11.93
CA LYS A 8 6.24 -0.49 12.29
C LYS A 8 5.22 0.44 11.65
N LEU A 9 4.24 -0.12 10.94
CA LEU A 9 3.16 0.63 10.31
C LEU A 9 1.82 -0.01 10.65
N GLU A 10 0.84 0.81 10.96
CA GLU A 10 -0.54 0.40 11.16
C GLU A 10 -1.36 0.94 10.00
N PHE A 11 -1.95 0.04 9.22
CA PHE A 11 -2.81 0.38 8.09
C PHE A 11 -4.27 0.47 8.52
N ASP A 12 -4.93 1.52 8.04
CA ASP A 12 -6.37 1.73 8.18
C ASP A 12 -7.03 1.77 6.78
N GLY A 13 -8.35 1.56 6.72
CA GLY A 13 -9.13 1.42 5.49
C GLY A 13 -10.25 0.37 5.61
N PHE A 14 -10.75 -0.23 4.53
CA PHE A 14 -10.49 0.07 3.12
C PHE A 14 -11.48 1.13 2.61
N TRP A 15 -10.99 2.28 2.17
CA TRP A 15 -11.85 3.28 1.55
C TRP A 15 -12.13 2.91 0.10
N ARG A 16 -13.41 2.93 -0.28
CA ARG A 16 -13.87 2.68 -1.64
C ARG A 16 -13.54 3.86 -2.56
N SER A 17 -13.71 3.67 -3.86
CA SER A 17 -13.40 4.72 -4.83
C SER A 17 -14.30 5.93 -4.68
N GLU A 18 -15.55 5.73 -4.26
CA GLU A 18 -16.47 6.82 -3.94
C GLU A 18 -16.11 7.56 -2.65
N ASP A 19 -15.57 6.85 -1.65
CA ASP A 19 -15.25 7.39 -0.33
C ASP A 19 -13.81 7.89 -0.20
N LYS A 20 -13.05 7.98 -1.31
CA LYS A 20 -11.63 8.38 -1.28
C LYS A 20 -11.35 9.79 -0.72
N GLN A 21 -12.39 10.60 -0.51
CA GLN A 21 -12.31 11.90 0.17
C GLN A 21 -12.15 11.75 1.70
N ASP A 22 -12.59 10.62 2.24
CA ASP A 22 -12.57 10.34 3.68
C ASP A 22 -11.25 9.74 4.16
N ILE A 23 -10.36 9.38 3.22
CA ILE A 23 -8.98 8.99 3.53
C ILE A 23 -8.33 10.12 4.35
N PRO A 24 -7.73 9.82 5.51
CA PRO A 24 -7.07 10.83 6.32
C PRO A 24 -5.98 11.60 5.54
N GLU A 25 -5.91 12.91 5.78
CA GLU A 25 -4.78 13.70 5.30
C GLU A 25 -3.56 13.47 6.20
N GLY A 26 -2.46 13.07 5.59
CA GLY A 26 -1.20 12.94 6.31
C GLY A 26 -0.07 12.42 5.44
N THR A 27 1.12 12.44 6.03
CA THR A 27 2.31 11.82 5.45
C THR A 27 2.23 10.31 5.68
N GLY A 28 2.59 9.51 4.69
CA GLY A 28 2.74 8.08 4.92
C GLY A 28 2.74 7.24 3.66
N ILE A 29 2.32 5.99 3.84
CA ILE A 29 2.28 4.95 2.82
C ILE A 29 0.83 4.64 2.49
N TYR A 30 0.52 4.42 1.22
CA TYR A 30 -0.80 3.99 0.80
C TYR A 30 -0.72 2.81 -0.14
N CYS A 31 -1.74 1.99 -0.09
CA CYS A 31 -1.94 0.86 -0.98
C CYS A 31 -3.21 1.09 -1.80
N VAL A 32 -3.21 0.59 -3.03
CA VAL A 32 -4.36 0.57 -3.93
C VAL A 32 -4.64 -0.89 -4.21
N TYR A 33 -5.90 -1.28 -4.08
CA TYR A 33 -6.36 -2.64 -4.26
C TYR A 33 -7.50 -2.69 -5.26
N GLU A 34 -7.67 -3.86 -5.88
CA GLU A 34 -8.96 -4.30 -6.38
C GLU A 34 -9.71 -4.93 -5.21
N GLY A 35 -10.95 -4.51 -4.98
CA GLY A 35 -11.83 -5.10 -3.98
C GLY A 35 -13.26 -5.21 -4.45
N LYS A 36 -14.02 -6.06 -3.79
CA LYS A 36 -15.45 -6.26 -4.01
C LYS A 36 -16.20 -5.88 -2.74
N TYR A 37 -17.16 -4.97 -2.88
CA TYR A 37 -18.06 -4.64 -1.77
C TYR A 37 -19.09 -5.75 -1.59
N CYS A 38 -19.28 -6.16 -0.35
CA CYS A 38 -20.26 -7.16 0.04
C CYS A 38 -21.54 -6.44 0.47
N ASP A 39 -22.57 -6.47 -0.36
CA ASP A 39 -23.87 -5.82 -0.10
C ASP A 39 -24.87 -6.71 0.66
N GLU A 40 -24.61 -8.01 0.76
CA GLU A 40 -25.56 -9.01 1.24
C GLU A 40 -24.88 -10.04 2.15
N GLY A 41 -25.67 -10.68 3.02
CA GLY A 41 -25.22 -11.76 3.88
C GLY A 41 -24.63 -11.28 5.21
N GLU A 42 -23.90 -12.17 5.89
CA GLU A 42 -23.27 -11.90 7.18
C GLU A 42 -22.11 -10.90 7.08
N ASP A 43 -21.50 -10.79 5.89
CA ASP A 43 -20.39 -9.90 5.60
C ASP A 43 -20.83 -8.56 4.97
N ALA A 44 -22.13 -8.24 5.02
CA ALA A 44 -22.67 -7.02 4.45
C ALA A 44 -21.97 -5.77 5.04
N GLY A 45 -21.49 -4.88 4.17
CA GLY A 45 -20.70 -3.71 4.55
C GLY A 45 -19.18 -3.92 4.55
N SER A 46 -18.70 -5.14 4.31
CA SER A 46 -17.27 -5.44 4.22
C SER A 46 -16.72 -5.28 2.79
N ILE A 47 -15.39 -5.28 2.68
CA ILE A 47 -14.66 -5.29 1.42
C ILE A 47 -13.83 -6.57 1.35
N GLU A 48 -14.12 -7.40 0.35
CA GLU A 48 -13.24 -8.52 -0.02
C GLU A 48 -12.13 -8.00 -0.94
N LEU A 49 -10.88 -8.05 -0.48
CA LEU A 49 -9.74 -7.68 -1.33
C LEU A 49 -9.32 -8.82 -2.25
N LEU A 50 -9.09 -8.49 -3.52
CA LEU A 50 -8.70 -9.46 -4.54
C LEU A 50 -7.22 -9.32 -4.92
N THR A 51 -6.77 -8.09 -5.16
CA THR A 51 -5.41 -7.84 -5.68
C THR A 51 -4.82 -6.57 -5.07
N LEU A 52 -3.57 -6.61 -4.59
CA LEU A 52 -2.78 -5.41 -4.34
C LEU A 52 -2.25 -4.88 -5.68
N ILE A 53 -2.77 -3.73 -6.13
CA ILE A 53 -2.45 -3.14 -7.43
C ILE A 53 -1.19 -2.28 -7.36
N TYR A 54 -1.10 -1.44 -6.32
CA TYR A 54 -0.06 -0.42 -6.22
C TYR A 54 0.27 -0.06 -4.76
N VAL A 55 1.54 0.28 -4.51
CA VAL A 55 1.99 0.88 -3.26
C VAL A 55 2.72 2.20 -3.56
N GLY A 56 2.41 3.24 -2.80
CA GLY A 56 3.07 4.54 -2.91
C GLY A 56 3.27 5.26 -1.58
N GLU A 57 3.97 6.40 -1.65
CA GLU A 57 4.19 7.29 -0.51
C GLU A 57 3.85 8.74 -0.86
N SER A 58 3.48 9.53 0.15
CA SER A 58 3.24 10.97 -0.01
C SER A 58 3.40 11.72 1.30
N LYS A 59 3.54 13.05 1.22
CA LYS A 59 3.36 13.98 2.35
C LYS A 59 1.89 14.33 2.60
N ASN A 60 1.03 14.04 1.63
CA ASN A 60 -0.41 14.13 1.73
C ASN A 60 -1.01 13.00 0.89
N VAL A 61 -1.35 11.90 1.54
CA VAL A 61 -1.83 10.68 0.88
C VAL A 61 -3.17 10.89 0.19
N ARG A 62 -4.17 11.47 0.87
CA ARG A 62 -5.48 11.77 0.26
C ARG A 62 -5.35 12.55 -1.04
N GLN A 63 -4.64 13.69 -1.02
CA GLN A 63 -4.47 14.51 -2.23
C GLN A 63 -3.72 13.76 -3.33
N ARG A 64 -2.73 12.93 -2.95
CA ARG A 64 -1.96 12.12 -3.90
C ARG A 64 -2.84 11.08 -4.59
N ILE A 65 -3.72 10.39 -3.86
CA ILE A 65 -4.66 9.40 -4.42
C ILE A 65 -5.66 10.08 -5.35
N ILE A 66 -6.29 11.18 -4.92
CA ILE A 66 -7.30 11.91 -5.71
C ILE A 66 -6.75 12.39 -7.05
N LYS A 67 -5.50 12.86 -7.08
CA LYS A 67 -4.87 13.47 -8.27
C LYS A 67 -3.91 12.52 -8.98
N HIS A 68 -3.91 11.23 -8.65
CA HIS A 68 -2.86 10.33 -9.11
C HIS A 68 -2.90 10.12 -10.63
N GLU A 69 -1.76 10.29 -11.30
CA GLU A 69 -1.64 10.14 -12.75
C GLU A 69 -1.93 8.71 -13.23
N LYS A 70 -1.68 7.72 -12.38
CA LYS A 70 -1.95 6.29 -12.65
C LYS A 70 -3.37 5.85 -12.36
N PHE A 71 -4.30 6.73 -11.96
CA PHE A 71 -5.65 6.31 -11.61
C PHE A 71 -6.33 5.50 -12.74
N ARG A 72 -6.15 5.92 -13.99
CA ARG A 72 -6.64 5.19 -15.17
C ARG A 72 -5.93 3.85 -15.40
N GLU A 73 -4.66 3.71 -15.03
CA GLU A 73 -3.91 2.45 -15.06
C GLU A 73 -4.47 1.49 -14.00
N TRP A 74 -4.72 1.98 -12.78
CA TRP A 74 -5.28 1.17 -11.69
C TRP A 74 -6.68 0.64 -12.01
N MET A 75 -7.56 1.48 -12.58
CA MET A 75 -8.91 1.05 -12.97
C MET A 75 -8.93 -0.11 -13.99
N GLN A 76 -7.86 -0.32 -14.76
CA GLN A 76 -7.78 -1.45 -15.70
C GLN A 76 -7.64 -2.80 -15.00
N HIS A 77 -7.28 -2.80 -13.71
CA HIS A 77 -7.26 -4.00 -12.88
C HIS A 77 -8.63 -4.32 -12.26
N THR A 78 -9.64 -3.46 -12.43
CA THR A 78 -10.98 -3.74 -11.91
C THR A 78 -11.83 -4.46 -12.95
N HIS A 79 -12.63 -5.41 -12.49
CA HIS A 79 -13.61 -6.17 -13.26
C HIS A 79 -15.04 -5.83 -12.86
N LYS A 80 -16.02 -6.36 -13.61
CA LYS A 80 -17.44 -6.15 -13.31
C LYS A 80 -17.75 -6.60 -11.88
N GLY A 81 -18.27 -5.69 -11.05
CA GLY A 81 -18.61 -5.95 -9.65
C GLY A 81 -17.46 -5.72 -8.67
N THR A 82 -16.33 -5.18 -9.13
CA THR A 82 -15.20 -4.79 -8.28
C THR A 82 -14.91 -3.31 -8.45
N GLU A 83 -14.16 -2.74 -7.52
CA GLU A 83 -13.74 -1.35 -7.54
C GLU A 83 -12.35 -1.16 -6.92
N LEU A 84 -11.82 0.06 -7.06
CA LEU A 84 -10.59 0.43 -6.37
C LEU A 84 -10.87 0.69 -4.89
N CYS A 85 -10.06 0.05 -4.05
CA CYS A 85 -10.05 0.27 -2.62
C CYS A 85 -8.69 0.79 -2.17
N PHE A 86 -8.65 1.58 -1.10
CA PHE A 86 -7.44 2.23 -0.61
C PHE A 86 -7.22 1.92 0.86
N SER A 87 -5.95 1.74 1.24
CA SER A 87 -5.54 1.77 2.65
C SER A 87 -4.41 2.77 2.84
N TYR A 88 -4.26 3.24 4.08
CA TYR A 88 -3.29 4.26 4.46
C TYR A 88 -2.65 3.91 5.80
N ALA A 89 -1.33 4.03 5.86
CA ALA A 89 -0.57 3.98 7.11
C ALA A 89 0.19 5.30 7.32
N PRO A 90 -0.08 6.04 8.41
CA PRO A 90 0.64 7.27 8.71
C PRO A 90 2.10 6.98 9.03
N TYR A 91 3.00 7.83 8.49
CA TYR A 91 4.42 7.77 8.78
C TYR A 91 5.07 9.15 8.66
N GLU A 92 5.26 9.81 9.81
CA GLU A 92 5.87 11.15 9.92
C GLU A 92 7.41 11.12 10.06
N GLY A 93 8.03 9.95 9.84
CA GLY A 93 9.49 9.81 9.85
C GLY A 93 10.17 10.49 8.66
N LYS A 94 11.48 10.28 8.52
CA LYS A 94 12.29 10.97 7.50
C LYS A 94 11.90 10.51 6.09
N VAL A 95 12.01 11.42 5.11
CA VAL A 95 11.71 11.12 3.70
C VAL A 95 12.48 9.90 3.15
N PRO A 96 13.79 9.71 3.43
CA PRO A 96 14.50 8.50 2.98
C PRO A 96 13.92 7.20 3.56
N ASP A 97 13.44 7.24 4.79
CA ASP A 97 12.86 6.07 5.46
C ASP A 97 11.49 5.73 4.87
N ARG A 98 10.65 6.74 4.58
CA ARG A 98 9.36 6.53 3.90
C ARG A 98 9.53 5.92 2.50
N LYS A 99 10.52 6.40 1.74
CA LYS A 99 10.88 5.80 0.43
C LYS A 99 11.38 4.37 0.58
N ARG A 100 12.15 4.07 1.64
CA ARG A 100 12.64 2.74 1.96
C ARG A 100 11.52 1.77 2.35
N ILE A 101 10.54 2.23 3.12
CA ILE A 101 9.35 1.45 3.48
C ILE A 101 8.53 1.13 2.22
N SER A 102 8.22 2.14 1.40
CA SER A 102 7.51 1.94 0.14
C SER A 102 8.25 0.95 -0.78
N ALA A 103 9.57 1.08 -0.89
CA ALA A 103 10.40 0.14 -1.63
C ALA A 103 10.33 -1.30 -1.10
N ALA A 104 10.33 -1.46 0.22
CA ALA A 104 10.27 -2.77 0.85
C ALA A 104 8.93 -3.46 0.56
N LEU A 105 7.82 -2.74 0.66
CA LEU A 105 6.48 -3.25 0.35
C LEU A 105 6.34 -3.60 -1.15
N ILE A 106 6.87 -2.76 -2.04
CA ILE A 106 6.87 -3.05 -3.48
C ILE A 106 7.68 -4.31 -3.80
N TYR A 107 8.89 -4.41 -3.25
CA TYR A 107 9.77 -5.56 -3.48
C TYR A 107 9.20 -6.86 -2.88
N GLN A 108 8.56 -6.78 -1.72
CA GLN A 108 7.96 -7.95 -1.07
C GLN A 108 6.71 -8.44 -1.82
N HIS A 109 5.84 -7.53 -2.26
CA HIS A 109 4.50 -7.89 -2.75
C HIS A 109 4.34 -7.83 -4.27
N GLN A 110 5.31 -7.27 -4.99
CA GLN A 110 5.32 -7.15 -6.45
C GLN A 110 4.00 -6.62 -7.06
N PRO A 111 3.46 -5.46 -6.61
CA PRO A 111 2.20 -4.95 -7.16
C PRO A 111 2.35 -4.64 -8.66
N PRO A 112 1.40 -5.05 -9.52
CA PRO A 112 1.54 -5.01 -10.97
C PRO A 112 1.63 -3.59 -11.55
N SER A 113 1.08 -2.57 -10.87
CA SER A 113 1.18 -1.18 -11.29
C SER A 113 2.43 -0.46 -10.75
N ASN A 114 3.28 -1.09 -9.95
CA ASN A 114 4.59 -0.53 -9.59
C ASN A 114 5.61 -0.85 -10.69
N LYS A 115 6.37 0.14 -11.16
CA LYS A 115 7.36 -0.02 -12.27
C LYS A 115 8.81 0.02 -11.79
N LYS A 116 9.04 0.35 -10.52
CA LYS A 116 10.36 0.49 -9.90
C LYS A 116 10.38 -0.35 -8.63
N GLN A 117 11.57 -0.77 -8.20
CA GLN A 117 11.79 -1.52 -6.95
C GLN A 117 11.18 -2.93 -6.94
N LEU A 118 10.85 -3.48 -8.11
CA LEU A 118 10.41 -4.87 -8.28
C LEU A 118 11.59 -5.85 -8.15
N ASN A 119 12.74 -5.52 -8.74
CA ASN A 119 13.90 -6.41 -8.80
C ASN A 119 15.09 -5.92 -7.97
N SER A 120 14.96 -4.82 -7.23
CA SER A 120 16.03 -4.29 -6.41
C SER A 120 15.53 -3.59 -5.16
N PHE A 121 16.33 -3.73 -4.10
CA PHE A 121 16.12 -3.11 -2.81
C PHE A 121 17.45 -2.50 -2.33
N PRO A 122 17.77 -1.25 -2.71
CA PRO A 122 19.10 -0.66 -2.53
C PRO A 122 19.33 -0.08 -1.12
N TYR A 123 18.72 -0.67 -0.10
CA TYR A 123 18.80 -0.22 1.28
C TYR A 123 19.45 -1.28 2.16
N ASP A 124 20.00 -0.87 3.30
CA ASP A 124 20.51 -1.82 4.31
C ASP A 124 19.39 -2.76 4.80
N LYS A 125 19.77 -3.77 5.61
CA LYS A 125 18.82 -4.74 6.17
C LYS A 125 17.62 -4.03 6.80
N THR A 126 16.43 -4.34 6.31
CA THR A 126 15.18 -3.67 6.68
C THR A 126 14.19 -4.68 7.21
N GLN A 127 13.59 -4.40 8.36
CA GLN A 127 12.43 -5.12 8.84
C GLN A 127 11.20 -4.24 8.67
N ILE A 128 10.13 -4.84 8.17
CA ILE A 128 8.80 -4.26 8.16
C ILE A 128 7.92 -5.11 9.08
N VAL A 129 7.18 -4.43 9.95
CA VAL A 129 6.12 -5.02 10.77
C VAL A 129 4.86 -4.21 10.52
N LEU A 130 3.81 -4.88 10.08
CA LEU A 130 2.53 -4.31 9.70
C LEU A 130 1.45 -4.77 10.68
N SER A 131 0.44 -3.92 10.89
CA SER A 131 -0.76 -4.24 11.67
C SER A 131 -1.98 -3.50 11.10
N GLY A 132 -3.18 -3.81 11.59
CA GLY A 132 -4.42 -3.22 11.11
C GLY A 132 -4.95 -3.93 9.86
N ASN A 133 -5.40 -3.17 8.87
CA ASN A 133 -6.01 -3.68 7.64
C ASN A 133 -4.94 -4.09 6.62
N ILE A 134 -4.47 -5.33 6.76
CA ILE A 134 -3.29 -5.87 6.06
C ILE A 134 -3.59 -7.16 5.28
N ASP A 135 -4.83 -7.39 4.86
CA ASP A 135 -5.34 -8.67 4.33
C ASP A 135 -4.51 -9.25 3.17
N LEU A 136 -3.94 -8.40 2.30
CA LEU A 136 -3.06 -8.80 1.20
C LEU A 136 -1.58 -8.45 1.41
N LEU A 137 -1.20 -8.09 2.63
CA LEU A 137 0.17 -7.74 3.01
C LEU A 137 0.74 -8.79 3.97
N THR A 138 2.06 -8.93 3.97
CA THR A 138 2.76 -9.85 4.88
C THR A 138 3.02 -9.10 6.17
N GLU A 139 2.44 -9.57 7.27
CA GLU A 139 2.52 -8.94 8.59
C GLU A 139 3.96 -8.61 9.02
N GLN A 140 4.91 -9.52 8.82
CA GLN A 140 6.30 -9.27 9.16
C GLN A 140 7.25 -9.89 8.14
N PHE A 141 8.21 -9.10 7.65
CA PHE A 141 9.26 -9.57 6.77
C PHE A 141 10.56 -8.79 6.93
N ASP A 142 11.67 -9.43 6.56
CA ASP A 142 13.01 -8.85 6.52
C ASP A 142 13.51 -8.86 5.08
N LEU A 143 14.12 -7.75 4.64
CA LEU A 143 14.81 -7.65 3.36
C LEU A 143 16.28 -7.32 3.56
N ASP A 144 17.14 -8.06 2.90
CA ASP A 144 18.55 -7.72 2.74
C ASP A 144 18.76 -6.86 1.47
N LYS A 145 19.90 -6.19 1.39
CA LYS A 145 20.21 -5.31 0.26
C LYS A 145 20.33 -6.14 -1.02
N VAL A 146 19.55 -5.78 -2.04
CA VAL A 146 19.60 -6.39 -3.37
C VAL A 146 19.85 -5.29 -4.40
N LEU A 147 20.94 -5.41 -5.15
CA LEU A 147 21.27 -4.54 -6.26
C LEU A 147 20.92 -5.28 -7.57
N SER A 148 20.29 -4.57 -8.50
CA SER A 148 19.95 -5.08 -9.84
C SER A 148 21.18 -5.27 -10.71
#